data_AF-A0A0D2VQ56-F1
#
_entry.id   AF-A0A0D2VQ56-F1
#
_cell.length_a   1.000
_cell.length_b   1.000
_cell.length_c   1.000
_cell.angle_alpha   90.00
_cell.angle_beta   90.00
_cell.angle_gamma   90.00
#
_symmetry.space_group_name_H-M   'P 1'
#
loop_
_entity.id
_entity.type
_entity.pdbx_description
1 polymer ?
#
loop_
_entity_poly.entity_id
_entity_poly.type
_entity_poly.pdbx_seq_one_letter_code
_entity_poly.pdbx_strand_id
1 'polypeptide(L)'
;MLRDFRPALTHHSTSASCALVLVDTLDCSMRFCRLLSHLLFRWLAQILSSKLMASPAQVLPLAVRVTRLYRQSLKHSLSWAIDRQIWRREALLLRERFDLNKAETNEIKIRDLVEAGEAEFEAKRHPDPYIFPSAIDGSKYERNVPPPPGVLHMTPQEEAWFYGDAAPAAASSHQSHDH
;
A
#
# COMPACT_ATOMS: atom_id res chain seq x y z
N MET A 1 17.12 5.68 -24.10
CA MET A 1 18.52 6.03 -23.71
C MET A 1 18.53 7.13 -22.63
N LEU A 2 18.32 6.75 -21.37
CA LEU A 2 18.86 7.48 -20.23
C LEU A 2 19.90 6.52 -19.64
N ARG A 3 21.17 6.85 -19.89
CA ARG A 3 22.34 6.03 -19.58
C ARG A 3 22.44 5.82 -18.08
N ASP A 4 22.61 4.56 -17.70
CA ASP A 4 23.40 4.05 -16.58
C ASP A 4 23.60 4.99 -15.38
N PHE A 5 22.68 4.94 -14.42
CA PHE A 5 23.00 5.30 -13.04
C PHE A 5 23.11 4.01 -12.23
N ARG A 6 24.35 3.56 -12.03
CA ARG A 6 24.74 2.45 -11.16
C ARG A 6 24.88 2.99 -9.73
N PRO A 7 24.00 2.63 -8.77
CA PRO A 7 24.22 2.97 -7.37
C PRO A 7 25.23 2.01 -6.73
N ALA A 8 26.13 2.58 -5.94
CA ALA A 8 27.23 1.91 -5.25
C ALA A 8 26.74 1.00 -4.12
N LEU A 9 27.35 -0.19 -4.06
CA LEU A 9 27.24 -1.16 -2.98
C LEU A 9 27.96 -0.63 -1.73
N THR A 10 27.26 -0.47 -0.61
CA THR A 10 27.89 -0.32 0.71
C THR A 10 27.61 -1.56 1.54
N HIS A 11 28.68 -2.28 1.86
CA HIS A 11 28.70 -3.49 2.67
C HIS A 11 28.29 -3.24 4.11
N HIS A 12 27.55 -4.19 4.67
CA HIS A 12 27.40 -4.40 6.11
C HIS A 12 28.74 -4.74 6.76
N SER A 13 29.07 -4.10 7.89
CA SER A 13 30.03 -4.64 8.85
C SER A 13 29.32 -4.95 10.17
N THR A 14 29.17 -6.24 10.45
CA THR A 14 28.90 -6.81 11.76
C THR A 14 30.16 -6.71 12.62
N SER A 15 30.02 -6.25 13.87
CA SER A 15 31.05 -6.46 14.90
C SER A 15 30.40 -6.90 16.21
N ALA A 16 30.71 -8.12 16.62
CA ALA A 16 30.40 -8.69 17.90
C ALA A 16 31.54 -8.41 18.91
N SER A 17 31.18 -8.02 20.13
CA SER A 17 31.99 -8.16 21.35
C SER A 17 30.97 -8.27 22.50
N CYS A 18 30.79 -9.40 23.18
CA CYS A 18 31.71 -10.14 24.06
C CYS A 18 32.14 -9.32 25.28
N ALA A 19 31.43 -9.47 26.40
CA ALA A 19 32.00 -9.46 27.75
C ALA A 19 30.96 -9.93 28.78
N LEU A 20 31.29 -11.06 29.41
CA LEU A 20 30.63 -11.64 30.58
C LEU A 20 30.96 -10.82 31.83
N VAL A 21 29.99 -10.64 32.73
CA VAL A 21 30.24 -10.59 34.17
C VAL A 21 29.17 -11.43 34.88
N LEU A 22 29.65 -12.29 35.76
CA LEU A 22 29.01 -13.47 36.32
C LEU A 22 29.20 -13.41 37.85
N VAL A 23 28.17 -13.01 38.60
CA VAL A 23 27.94 -13.27 40.04
C VAL A 23 26.45 -12.89 40.25
N ASP A 24 25.52 -13.75 40.70
CA ASP A 24 25.43 -14.31 42.04
C ASP A 24 24.64 -15.62 42.05
N THR A 25 25.20 -16.60 42.76
CA THR A 25 24.61 -17.91 43.01
C THR A 25 23.63 -17.87 44.19
N LEU A 26 22.40 -18.31 43.89
CA LEU A 26 21.64 -19.29 44.69
C LEU A 26 21.09 -18.84 46.06
N ASP A 27 19.98 -18.09 46.03
CA ASP A 27 18.88 -18.28 46.99
C ASP A 27 17.49 -17.97 46.39
N CYS A 28 17.18 -18.56 45.23
CA CYS A 28 15.89 -18.33 44.56
C CYS A 28 15.37 -19.58 43.81
N SER A 29 15.66 -20.79 44.26
CA SER A 29 15.44 -22.00 43.44
C SER A 29 13.95 -22.35 43.17
N MET A 30 13.01 -22.04 44.08
CA MET A 30 11.64 -22.60 43.96
C MET A 30 10.53 -21.62 43.53
N ARG A 31 10.73 -20.30 43.65
CA ARG A 31 9.80 -19.29 43.11
C ARG A 31 10.19 -18.81 41.70
N PHE A 32 11.48 -18.83 41.40
CA PHE A 32 12.01 -18.41 40.10
C PHE A 32 11.73 -19.45 39.00
N CYS A 33 11.68 -20.75 39.31
CA CYS A 33 11.32 -21.81 38.34
C CYS A 33 9.88 -21.70 37.83
N ARG A 34 8.91 -21.33 38.69
CA ARG A 34 7.51 -21.14 38.26
C ARG A 34 7.32 -19.85 37.46
N LEU A 35 8.05 -18.79 37.81
CA LEU A 35 8.00 -17.53 37.06
C LEU A 35 8.73 -17.65 35.71
N LEU A 36 9.87 -18.34 35.62
CA LEU A 36 10.52 -18.62 34.33
C LEU A 36 9.65 -19.51 33.44
N SER A 37 8.98 -20.53 33.97
CA SER A 37 8.10 -21.39 33.16
C SER A 37 6.90 -20.61 32.62
N HIS A 38 6.28 -19.74 33.42
CA HIS A 38 5.19 -18.87 32.97
C HIS A 38 5.65 -17.80 31.97
N LEU A 39 6.84 -17.21 32.15
CA LEU A 39 7.39 -16.22 31.22
C LEU A 39 7.82 -16.86 29.90
N LEU A 40 8.38 -18.08 29.93
CA LEU A 40 8.69 -18.85 28.73
C LEU A 40 7.41 -19.32 28.02
N PHE A 41 6.38 -19.78 28.73
CA PHE A 41 5.09 -20.12 28.13
C PHE A 41 4.41 -18.90 27.51
N ARG A 42 4.46 -17.74 28.18
CA ARG A 42 3.88 -16.49 27.68
C ARG A 42 4.67 -15.93 26.49
N TRP A 43 6.00 -16.06 26.49
CA TRP A 43 6.87 -15.69 25.37
C TRP A 43 6.67 -16.62 24.16
N LEU A 44 6.59 -17.94 24.37
CA LEU A 44 6.27 -18.92 23.33
C LEU A 44 4.85 -18.73 22.77
N ALA A 45 3.87 -18.41 23.63
CA ALA A 45 2.51 -18.08 23.20
C ALA A 45 2.45 -16.78 22.40
N GLN A 46 3.24 -15.76 22.77
CA GLN A 46 3.37 -14.51 22.00
C GLN A 46 4.00 -14.76 20.62
N ILE A 47 5.03 -15.62 20.54
CA ILE A 47 5.65 -16.01 19.27
C ILE A 47 4.67 -16.81 18.41
N LEU A 48 3.96 -17.80 18.96
CA LEU A 48 2.95 -18.56 18.23
C LEU A 48 1.80 -17.66 17.73
N SER A 49 1.34 -16.73 18.57
CA SER A 49 0.28 -15.76 18.23
C SER A 49 0.71 -14.81 17.11
N SER A 50 1.97 -14.33 17.14
CA SER A 50 2.52 -13.46 16.07
C SER A 50 2.61 -14.16 14.71
N LYS A 51 2.90 -15.48 14.71
CA LYS A 51 2.96 -16.30 13.48
C LYS A 51 1.57 -16.67 12.94
N LEU A 52 0.55 -16.73 13.80
CA LEU A 52 -0.84 -17.04 13.43
C LEU A 52 -1.61 -15.85 12.84
N MET A 53 -1.20 -14.61 13.11
CA MET A 53 -1.89 -13.39 12.64
C MET A 53 -1.37 -12.85 11.30
N ALA A 54 -0.40 -13.54 10.67
CA ALA A 54 -0.05 -13.30 9.29
C ALA A 54 -1.19 -13.80 8.39
N SER A 55 -2.25 -13.00 8.29
CA SER A 55 -3.24 -13.11 7.23
C SER A 55 -2.46 -13.20 5.91
N PRO A 56 -2.71 -14.21 5.05
CA PRO A 56 -2.09 -14.22 3.73
C PRO A 56 -2.59 -12.96 3.02
N ALA A 57 -1.77 -11.91 3.04
CA ALA A 57 -1.96 -10.75 2.21
C ALA A 57 -2.21 -11.28 0.80
N GLN A 58 -3.42 -11.04 0.28
CA GLN A 58 -3.94 -11.78 -0.87
C GLN A 58 -2.91 -11.70 -2.01
N VAL A 59 -2.26 -12.82 -2.31
CA VAL A 59 -1.25 -12.89 -3.37
C VAL A 59 -2.02 -12.71 -4.67
N LEU A 60 -1.79 -11.59 -5.34
CA LEU A 60 -2.45 -11.29 -6.60
C LEU A 60 -2.11 -12.39 -7.62
N PRO A 61 -3.07 -12.82 -8.45
CA PRO A 61 -2.78 -13.77 -9.51
C PRO A 61 -1.76 -13.17 -10.48
N LEU A 62 -0.90 -14.02 -11.04
CA LEU A 62 0.26 -13.60 -11.84
C LEU A 62 -0.13 -12.70 -13.02
N ALA A 63 -1.23 -13.00 -13.70
CA ALA A 63 -1.75 -12.16 -14.78
C ALA A 63 -2.13 -10.74 -14.32
N VAL A 64 -2.70 -10.60 -13.12
CA VAL A 64 -3.02 -9.29 -12.54
C VAL A 64 -1.73 -8.55 -12.16
N ARG A 65 -0.73 -9.26 -11.65
CA ARG A 65 0.59 -8.69 -11.33
C ARG A 65 1.29 -8.16 -12.59
N VAL A 66 1.35 -8.95 -13.66
CA VAL A 66 1.90 -8.53 -14.97
C VAL A 66 1.15 -7.32 -15.53
N THR A 67 -0.18 -7.33 -15.51
CA THR A 67 -0.97 -6.19 -16.04
C THR A 67 -0.83 -4.93 -15.18
N ARG A 68 -0.60 -5.05 -13.87
CA ARG A 68 -0.28 -3.90 -13.00
C ARG A 68 1.10 -3.35 -13.33
N LEU A 69 2.12 -4.21 -13.43
CA LEU A 69 3.49 -3.83 -13.81
C LEU A 69 3.53 -3.12 -15.18
N TYR A 70 2.85 -3.67 -16.19
CA TYR A 70 2.76 -3.04 -17.52
C TYR A 70 2.07 -1.67 -17.47
N ARG A 71 0.95 -1.54 -16.75
CA ARG A 71 0.26 -0.25 -16.60
C ARG A 71 1.10 0.77 -15.84
N GLN A 72 1.79 0.35 -14.78
CA GLN A 72 2.65 1.21 -13.97
C GLN A 72 3.87 1.69 -14.76
N SER A 73 4.53 0.80 -15.48
CA SER A 73 5.69 1.13 -16.32
C SER A 73 5.35 2.14 -17.42
N LEU A 74 4.20 2.01 -18.10
CA LEU A 74 3.74 3.01 -19.08
C LEU A 74 3.44 4.38 -18.46
N LYS A 75 2.84 4.41 -17.25
CA LYS A 75 2.57 5.66 -16.54
C LYS A 75 3.88 6.36 -16.14
N HIS A 76 4.84 5.60 -15.62
CA HIS A 76 6.12 6.17 -15.18
C HIS A 76 6.99 6.58 -16.36
N SER A 77 6.96 5.85 -17.48
CA SER A 77 7.65 6.29 -18.70
C SER A 77 7.09 7.60 -19.23
N LEU A 78 5.78 7.84 -19.07
CA LEU A 78 5.14 9.11 -19.42
C LEU A 78 5.55 10.25 -18.48
N SER A 79 5.80 9.97 -17.20
CA SER A 79 6.32 10.98 -16.25
C SER A 79 7.74 11.44 -16.62
N TRP A 80 8.59 10.53 -17.12
CA TRP A 80 9.93 10.88 -17.61
C TRP A 80 9.91 11.60 -18.97
N ALA A 81 9.06 11.16 -19.89
CA ALA A 81 9.01 11.69 -21.25
C ALA A 81 7.96 12.81 -21.38
N ILE A 82 8.44 14.06 -21.41
CA ILE A 82 7.59 15.25 -21.60
C ILE A 82 6.88 15.19 -22.97
N ASP A 83 7.61 14.87 -24.04
CA ASP A 83 7.08 14.82 -25.40
C ASP A 83 6.40 13.50 -25.77
N ARG A 84 5.23 13.60 -26.41
CA ARG A 84 4.41 12.43 -26.79
C ARG A 84 5.04 11.56 -27.87
N GLN A 85 5.83 12.12 -28.79
CA GLN A 85 6.46 11.32 -29.86
C GLN A 85 7.57 10.42 -29.30
N ILE A 86 8.38 10.97 -28.39
CA ILE A 86 9.42 10.22 -27.69
C ILE A 86 8.77 9.12 -26.84
N TRP A 87 7.74 9.48 -26.07
CA TRP A 87 7.01 8.52 -25.24
C TRP A 87 6.40 7.37 -26.06
N ARG A 88 5.77 7.65 -27.21
CA ARG A 88 5.20 6.60 -28.06
C ARG A 88 6.24 5.58 -28.51
N ARG A 89 7.42 6.05 -28.92
CA ARG A 89 8.53 5.15 -29.32
C ARG A 89 8.94 4.24 -28.17
N GLU A 90 9.13 4.80 -26.98
CA GLU A 90 9.51 4.03 -25.78
C GLU A 90 8.41 3.07 -25.33
N ALA A 91 7.13 3.47 -25.45
CA ALA A 91 5.99 2.63 -25.14
C ALA A 91 5.88 1.40 -26.07
N LEU A 92 6.18 1.57 -27.37
CA LEU A 92 6.25 0.45 -28.32
C LEU A 92 7.38 -0.51 -27.97
N LEU A 93 8.59 0.00 -27.69
CA LEU A 93 9.71 -0.84 -27.25
C LEU A 93 9.41 -1.59 -25.95
N LEU A 94 8.69 -0.97 -25.01
CA LEU A 94 8.23 -1.64 -23.80
C LEU A 94 7.23 -2.74 -24.15
N ARG A 95 6.26 -2.47 -25.02
CA ARG A 95 5.25 -3.44 -25.47
C ARG A 95 5.90 -4.66 -26.13
N GLU A 96 6.84 -4.45 -27.04
CA GLU A 96 7.59 -5.51 -27.70
C GLU A 96 8.27 -6.43 -26.69
N ARG A 97 8.93 -5.88 -25.66
CA ARG A 97 9.56 -6.67 -24.59
C ARG A 97 8.58 -7.57 -23.83
N PHE A 98 7.37 -7.09 -23.56
CA PHE A 98 6.33 -7.90 -22.93
C PHE A 98 5.77 -8.96 -23.89
N ASP A 99 5.59 -8.62 -25.17
CA ASP A 99 5.05 -9.54 -26.16
C ASP A 99 6.03 -10.69 -26.47
N LEU A 100 7.35 -10.46 -26.42
CA LEU A 100 8.37 -11.52 -26.57
C LEU A 100 8.22 -12.65 -25.54
N ASN A 101 7.82 -12.33 -24.30
CA ASN A 101 7.69 -13.28 -23.20
C ASN A 101 6.25 -13.78 -22.98
N LYS A 102 5.32 -13.41 -23.87
CA LYS A 102 3.89 -13.71 -23.71
C LYS A 102 3.54 -15.20 -23.88
N ALA A 103 4.34 -15.93 -24.66
CA ALA A 103 4.11 -17.34 -24.98
C ALA A 103 4.71 -18.32 -23.95
N GLU A 104 5.34 -17.82 -22.89
CA GLU A 104 5.93 -18.65 -21.85
C GLU A 104 4.85 -19.33 -20.99
N THR A 105 4.92 -20.66 -20.88
CA THR A 105 3.96 -21.46 -20.08
C THR A 105 4.49 -21.76 -18.67
N ASN A 106 5.81 -21.73 -18.48
CA ASN A 106 6.43 -22.15 -17.22
C ASN A 106 6.22 -21.09 -16.13
N GLU A 107 5.37 -21.39 -15.14
CA GLU A 107 5.00 -20.43 -14.09
C GLU A 107 6.20 -19.88 -13.30
N ILE A 108 7.19 -20.73 -12.97
CA ILE A 108 8.39 -20.33 -12.23
C ILE A 108 9.16 -19.27 -13.03
N LYS A 109 9.39 -19.51 -14.33
CA LYS A 109 10.09 -18.56 -15.20
C LYS A 109 9.32 -17.24 -15.33
N ILE A 110 7.99 -17.30 -15.45
CA ILE A 110 7.16 -16.07 -15.54
C ILE A 110 7.29 -15.28 -14.24
N ARG A 111 7.31 -15.95 -13.08
CA ARG A 111 7.54 -15.27 -11.79
C ARG A 111 8.90 -14.60 -11.72
N ASP A 112 9.95 -15.30 -12.12
CA ASP A 112 11.32 -14.75 -12.14
C ASP A 112 11.41 -13.52 -13.07
N LEU A 113 10.78 -13.59 -14.24
CA LEU A 113 10.70 -12.46 -15.18
C LEU A 113 9.94 -11.26 -14.61
N VAL A 114 8.84 -11.51 -13.89
CA VAL A 114 8.07 -10.45 -13.23
C VAL A 114 8.86 -9.84 -12.08
N GLU A 115 9.54 -10.64 -11.28
CA GLU A 115 10.39 -10.16 -10.17
C GLU A 115 11.57 -9.32 -10.71
N ALA A 116 12.21 -9.77 -11.79
CA ALA A 116 13.23 -8.99 -12.48
C ALA A 116 12.68 -7.67 -13.06
N GLY A 117 11.48 -7.72 -13.66
CA GLY A 117 10.82 -6.53 -14.22
C GLY A 117 10.39 -5.53 -13.14
N GLU A 118 9.94 -5.99 -11.98
CA GLU A 118 9.62 -5.15 -10.83
C GLU A 118 10.87 -4.50 -10.24
N ALA A 119 12.00 -5.23 -10.16
CA ALA A 119 13.27 -4.67 -9.73
C ALA A 119 13.80 -3.59 -10.71
N GLU A 120 13.70 -3.82 -12.03
CA GLU A 120 14.04 -2.82 -13.04
C GLU A 120 13.14 -1.58 -12.93
N PHE A 121 11.83 -1.81 -12.74
CA PHE A 121 10.85 -0.74 -12.61
C PHE A 121 11.13 0.14 -11.38
N GLU A 122 11.42 -0.46 -10.23
CA GLU A 122 11.70 0.29 -9.01
C GLU A 122 12.99 1.13 -9.15
N ALA A 123 14.03 0.58 -9.78
CA ALA A 123 15.27 1.30 -10.05
C ALA A 123 15.07 2.51 -11.00
N LYS A 124 14.08 2.44 -11.89
CA LYS A 124 13.78 3.50 -12.90
C LYS A 124 12.56 4.33 -12.53
N ARG A 125 12.05 4.20 -11.31
CA ARG A 125 10.85 4.91 -10.86
C ARG A 125 11.14 6.41 -10.82
N HIS A 126 10.25 7.21 -11.40
CA HIS A 126 10.34 8.66 -11.27
C HIS A 126 10.15 9.06 -9.79
N PRO A 127 10.99 9.94 -9.23
CA PRO A 127 10.89 10.35 -7.83
C PRO A 127 9.57 11.07 -7.51
N ASP A 128 9.05 11.84 -8.47
CA ASP A 128 7.78 12.58 -8.36
C ASP A 128 6.85 12.26 -9.56
N PRO A 129 6.13 11.12 -9.55
CA PRO A 129 5.33 10.70 -10.69
C PRO A 129 4.12 11.62 -10.91
N TYR A 130 3.65 11.75 -12.15
CA TYR A 130 2.43 12.50 -12.43
C TYR A 130 1.19 11.84 -11.79
N ILE A 131 0.52 12.57 -10.91
CA ILE A 131 -0.73 12.16 -10.24
C ILE A 131 -1.87 13.01 -10.82
N PHE A 132 -3.00 12.36 -11.14
CA PHE A 132 -4.17 13.07 -11.63
C PHE A 132 -4.71 14.01 -10.52
N PRO A 133 -5.10 15.26 -10.82
CA PRO A 133 -5.42 16.24 -9.77
C PRO A 133 -6.48 15.79 -8.76
N SER A 134 -7.49 15.01 -9.16
CA SER A 134 -8.52 14.52 -8.23
C SER A 134 -8.25 13.14 -7.64
N ALA A 135 -7.17 12.47 -8.05
CA ALA A 135 -6.78 11.21 -7.41
C ALA A 135 -6.25 11.49 -6.01
N ILE A 136 -6.16 10.44 -5.18
CA ILE A 136 -5.48 10.51 -3.88
C ILE A 136 -4.07 11.08 -4.11
N ASP A 137 -3.64 12.02 -3.27
CA ASP A 137 -2.35 12.73 -3.36
C ASP A 137 -2.23 13.68 -4.58
N GLY A 138 -3.35 13.94 -5.27
CA GLY A 138 -3.43 14.96 -6.32
C GLY A 138 -3.69 16.36 -5.78
N SER A 139 -3.35 17.39 -6.56
CA SER A 139 -3.48 18.80 -6.14
C SER A 139 -4.91 19.29 -5.86
N LYS A 140 -5.94 18.57 -6.32
CA LYS A 140 -7.37 18.85 -6.12
C LYS A 140 -8.04 17.74 -5.29
N TYR A 141 -7.28 16.82 -4.69
CA TYR A 141 -7.83 15.80 -3.82
C TYR A 141 -8.58 16.47 -2.65
N GLU A 142 -9.79 15.98 -2.34
CA GLU A 142 -10.64 16.46 -1.24
C GLU A 142 -10.94 17.97 -1.22
N ARG A 143 -10.72 18.72 -2.32
CA ARG A 143 -11.02 20.16 -2.35
C ARG A 143 -12.52 20.45 -2.16
N ASN A 144 -13.38 19.59 -2.71
CA ASN A 144 -14.84 19.76 -2.73
C ASN A 144 -15.55 18.47 -2.29
N VAL A 145 -15.31 17.98 -1.07
CA VAL A 145 -16.04 16.81 -0.55
C VAL A 145 -17.47 17.24 -0.22
N PRO A 146 -18.51 16.56 -0.73
CA PRO A 146 -19.88 16.88 -0.34
C PRO A 146 -20.04 16.62 1.18
N PRO A 147 -20.77 17.48 1.90
CA PRO A 147 -21.03 17.24 3.31
C PRO A 147 -21.79 15.91 3.48
N PRO A 148 -21.65 15.25 4.65
CA PRO A 148 -22.36 14.02 4.92
C PRO A 148 -23.88 14.25 4.83
N PRO A 149 -24.66 13.28 4.34
CA PRO A 149 -26.08 13.46 4.06
C PRO A 149 -26.90 13.89 5.28
N GLY A 150 -26.48 13.49 6.48
CA GLY A 150 -27.12 13.89 7.74
C GLY A 150 -26.99 15.37 8.08
N VAL A 151 -26.09 16.13 7.45
CA VAL A 151 -25.91 17.58 7.69
C VAL A 151 -26.67 18.43 6.68
N LEU A 152 -27.16 17.83 5.59
CA LEU A 152 -27.87 18.53 4.51
C LEU A 152 -29.38 18.65 4.72
N HIS A 153 -29.92 18.12 5.81
CA HIS A 153 -31.32 18.34 6.15
C HIS A 153 -31.51 19.81 6.54
N MET A 154 -32.54 20.44 5.98
CA MET A 154 -32.87 21.80 6.34
C MET A 154 -33.61 21.80 7.67
N THR A 155 -33.34 22.82 8.50
CA THR A 155 -34.17 23.10 9.66
C THR A 155 -35.52 23.68 9.20
N PRO A 156 -36.62 23.50 9.96
CA PRO A 156 -37.92 24.08 9.60
C PRO A 156 -37.87 25.61 9.37
N GLN A 157 -36.98 26.31 10.07
CA GLN A 157 -36.76 27.75 9.91
C GLN A 157 -36.09 28.07 8.56
N GLU A 158 -35.11 27.27 8.14
CA GLU A 158 -34.46 27.42 6.83
C GLU A 158 -35.43 27.07 5.69
N GLU A 159 -36.25 26.03 5.84
CA GLU A 159 -37.28 25.67 4.87
C GLU A 159 -38.27 26.82 4.65
N ALA A 160 -38.74 27.45 5.74
CA ALA A 160 -39.59 28.63 5.66
C ALA A 160 -38.90 29.82 4.98
N TRP A 161 -37.60 30.01 5.18
CA TRP A 161 -36.83 31.07 4.53
C TRP A 161 -36.60 30.82 3.02
N PHE A 162 -36.28 29.57 2.63
CA PHE A 162 -35.99 29.19 1.23
C PHE A 162 -37.25 29.01 0.39
N TYR A 163 -38.31 28.41 0.95
CA TYR A 163 -39.53 28.06 0.21
C TYR A 163 -40.72 28.98 0.49
N GLY A 164 -40.70 29.76 1.59
CA GLY A 164 -41.82 30.62 1.98
C GLY A 164 -43.13 29.82 2.12
N ASP A 165 -44.25 30.41 1.68
CA ASP A 165 -45.58 29.78 1.70
C ASP A 165 -45.72 28.62 0.69
N ALA A 166 -44.73 28.42 -0.19
CA ALA A 166 -44.71 27.38 -1.21
C ALA A 166 -43.97 26.11 -0.76
N ALA A 167 -43.76 25.91 0.54
CA ALA A 167 -43.12 24.72 1.09
C ALA A 167 -43.88 23.45 0.65
N PRO A 168 -43.20 22.45 0.05
CA PRO A 168 -43.86 21.22 -0.38
C PRO A 168 -44.36 20.45 0.86
N ALA A 169 -45.65 20.13 0.89
CA ALA A 169 -46.34 19.42 1.98
C ALA A 169 -45.95 17.94 2.12
N ALA A 170 -44.68 17.59 1.98
CA ALA A 170 -44.19 16.20 1.88
C ALA A 170 -42.89 15.98 2.67
N ALA A 171 -42.95 16.05 4.00
CA ALA A 171 -41.91 15.48 4.87
C ALA A 171 -42.39 15.11 6.30
N SER A 172 -43.71 15.07 6.57
CA SER A 172 -44.24 14.61 7.86
C SER A 172 -44.42 13.09 7.88
N SER A 173 -43.34 12.32 7.81
CA SER A 173 -43.40 10.89 8.16
C SER A 173 -42.08 10.40 8.75
N HIS A 174 -42.11 10.18 10.06
CA HIS A 174 -41.24 9.30 10.85
C HIS A 174 -39.74 9.63 10.96
N GLN A 175 -39.33 10.03 12.18
CA GLN A 175 -38.76 9.06 13.12
C GLN A 175 -38.88 9.58 14.56
N SER A 176 -39.79 8.96 15.29
CA SER A 176 -39.83 8.98 16.75
C SER A 176 -38.50 8.46 17.30
N HIS A 177 -37.96 9.17 18.28
CA HIS A 177 -36.99 8.63 19.23
C HIS A 177 -37.49 7.30 19.78
N ASP A 178 -36.68 6.25 19.67
CA ASP A 178 -36.70 5.13 20.59
C ASP A 178 -35.26 4.93 21.11
N HIS A 179 -35.19 4.64 22.40
CA HIS A 179 -34.07 4.77 23.35
C HIS A 179 -32.77 4.00 23.05
#